data_AF-A0A949P2T8-F1
#
_entry.id   AF-A0A949P2T8-F1
#
_cell.length_a   1.000
_cell.length_b   1.000
_cell.length_c   1.000
_cell.angle_alpha   90.00
_cell.angle_beta   90.00
_cell.angle_gamma   90.00
#
_symmetry.space_group_name_H-M   'P 1'
#
loop_
_entity.id
_entity.type
_entity.pdbx_description
1 polymer ?
#
loop_
_entity_poly.entity_id
_entity_poly.type
_entity_poly.pdbx_seq_one_letter_code
_entity_poly.pdbx_strand_id
1 'polypeptide(L)'
;MTDHNSVNHLVRITNCLQTILDLEPQLEKLEHGNSLLDEFTVLKSFLEKIDKVELSEEDVVRIESATANFLRELQGPLVRLGSVAKPGRRLQ
;
A
#
# COMPACT_ATOMS: atom_id res chain seq x y z
N MET A 1 -17.26 -7.30 -27.29
CA MET A 1 -15.78 -7.26 -27.27
C MET A 1 -15.40 -6.81 -25.88
N THR A 2 -14.83 -7.68 -25.05
CA THR A 2 -14.35 -7.31 -23.71
C THR A 2 -13.15 -6.39 -23.90
N ASP A 3 -13.26 -5.13 -23.46
CA ASP A 3 -12.21 -4.12 -23.59
C ASP A 3 -10.94 -4.60 -22.88
N HIS A 4 -9.94 -5.01 -23.67
CA HIS A 4 -8.64 -5.47 -23.19
C HIS A 4 -7.94 -4.40 -22.33
N ASN A 5 -8.24 -3.12 -22.59
CA ASN A 5 -7.71 -1.98 -21.85
C ASN A 5 -8.30 -1.91 -20.43
N SER A 6 -9.61 -2.10 -20.27
CA SER A 6 -10.26 -2.10 -18.96
C SER A 6 -9.73 -3.21 -18.06
N VAL A 7 -9.50 -4.40 -18.63
CA VAL A 7 -8.88 -5.52 -17.89
C VAL A 7 -7.45 -5.17 -17.48
N ASN A 8 -6.66 -4.54 -18.36
CA ASN A 8 -5.30 -4.12 -18.03
C ASN A 8 -5.26 -3.08 -16.90
N HIS A 9 -6.14 -2.06 -16.95
CA HIS A 9 -6.27 -1.04 -15.91
C HIS A 9 -6.62 -1.67 -14.56
N LEU A 10 -7.61 -2.58 -14.53
CA LEU A 10 -8.02 -3.28 -13.31
C LEU A 10 -6.86 -4.07 -12.69
N VAL A 11 -6.09 -4.80 -13.50
CA VAL A 11 -4.93 -5.56 -13.01
C VAL A 11 -3.89 -4.63 -12.40
N ARG A 12 -3.56 -3.52 -13.07
CA ARG A 12 -2.54 -2.56 -12.58
C ARG A 12 -2.96 -1.91 -11.27
N ILE A 13 -4.19 -1.46 -11.15
CA ILE A 13 -4.67 -0.87 -9.89
C ILE A 13 -4.74 -1.91 -8.79
N THR A 14 -5.26 -3.11 -9.08
CA THR A 14 -5.32 -4.20 -8.10
C THR A 14 -3.93 -4.50 -7.56
N ASN A 15 -2.92 -4.55 -8.42
CA ASN A 15 -1.53 -4.75 -8.00
C ASN A 15 -1.02 -3.61 -7.11
N CYS A 16 -1.31 -2.35 -7.44
CA CYS A 16 -0.92 -1.19 -6.64
C CYS A 16 -1.54 -1.24 -5.24
N LEU A 17 -2.86 -1.46 -5.18
CA LEU A 17 -3.61 -1.51 -3.93
C LEU A 17 -3.17 -2.70 -3.09
N GLN A 18 -3.03 -3.89 -3.68
CA GLN A 18 -2.53 -5.08 -2.97
C GLN A 18 -1.14 -4.85 -2.40
N THR A 19 -0.24 -4.22 -3.17
CA THR A 19 1.11 -3.87 -2.69
C THR A 19 1.07 -2.97 -1.44
N ILE A 20 0.12 -2.02 -1.39
CA ILE A 20 -0.09 -1.20 -0.20
C ILE A 20 -0.62 -2.07 0.96
N LEU A 21 -1.69 -2.85 0.73
CA LEU A 21 -2.32 -3.71 1.73
C LEU A 21 -1.33 -4.72 2.35
N ASP A 22 -0.38 -5.25 1.57
CA ASP A 22 0.64 -6.18 2.05
C ASP A 22 1.57 -5.59 3.13
N LEU A 23 1.63 -4.25 3.24
CA LEU A 23 2.40 -3.55 4.26
C LEU A 23 1.65 -3.36 5.58
N GLU A 24 0.33 -3.55 5.60
CA GLU A 24 -0.52 -3.33 6.78
C GLU A 24 0.05 -4.00 8.07
N PRO A 25 0.48 -5.28 8.07
CA PRO A 25 1.00 -5.92 9.29
C PRO A 25 2.32 -5.33 9.80
N GLN A 26 3.09 -4.66 8.93
CA GLN A 26 4.32 -3.97 9.31
C GLN A 26 4.01 -2.57 9.88
N LEU A 27 3.00 -1.91 9.34
CA LEU A 27 2.61 -0.56 9.73
C LEU A 27 1.78 -0.54 11.02
N GLU A 28 1.04 -1.61 11.33
CA GLU A 28 0.41 -1.84 12.64
C GLU A 28 1.42 -1.74 13.81
N LYS A 29 2.69 -2.04 13.56
CA LYS A 29 3.76 -2.06 14.56
C LYS A 29 4.42 -0.70 14.77
N LEU A 30 4.09 0.31 13.97
CA LEU A 30 4.64 1.67 14.10
C LEU A 30 3.88 2.45 15.18
N GLU A 31 4.58 3.34 15.89
CA GLU A 31 3.91 4.34 16.74
C GLU A 31 2.97 5.19 15.86
N HIS A 32 1.70 5.29 16.26
CA HIS A 32 0.59 5.90 15.49
C HIS A 32 0.07 5.09 14.29
N GLY A 33 0.36 3.79 14.21
CA GLY A 33 -0.15 2.90 13.16
C GLY A 33 -1.68 2.92 13.01
N ASN A 34 -2.43 3.11 14.10
CA ASN A 34 -3.90 3.07 14.12
C ASN A 34 -4.58 4.01 13.13
N SER A 35 -4.07 5.24 12.95
CA SER A 35 -4.66 6.19 11.98
C SER A 35 -4.46 5.75 10.53
N LEU A 36 -3.43 4.94 10.26
CA LEU A 36 -3.19 4.37 8.94
C LEU A 36 -4.05 3.12 8.70
N LEU A 37 -4.42 2.38 9.75
CA LEU A 37 -5.30 1.20 9.65
C LEU A 37 -6.73 1.54 9.22
N ASP A 38 -7.23 2.72 9.61
CA ASP A 38 -8.53 3.21 9.13
C ASP A 38 -8.51 3.39 7.61
N GLU A 39 -7.40 3.93 7.05
CA GLU A 39 -7.21 4.08 5.61
C GLU A 39 -7.10 2.74 4.89
N PHE A 40 -6.46 1.73 5.50
CA PHE A 40 -6.43 0.36 4.96
C PHE A 40 -7.82 -0.25 4.80
N THR A 41 -8.74 0.04 5.71
CA THR A 41 -10.14 -0.41 5.62
C THR A 41 -10.85 0.20 4.41
N VAL A 42 -10.59 1.48 4.12
CA VAL A 42 -11.11 2.16 2.93
C VAL A 42 -10.57 1.53 1.65
N LEU A 43 -9.24 1.27 1.59
CA LEU A 43 -8.61 0.63 0.44
C LEU A 43 -9.15 -0.77 0.16
N LYS A 44 -9.36 -1.60 1.19
CA LYS A 44 -9.97 -2.93 1.07
C LYS A 44 -11.40 -2.84 0.52
N SER A 45 -12.20 -1.93 1.07
CA SER A 45 -13.59 -1.72 0.63
C SER A 45 -13.68 -1.21 -0.82
N PHE A 46 -12.67 -0.45 -1.26
CA PHE A 46 -12.57 0.01 -2.65
C PHE A 46 -12.19 -1.14 -3.58
N LEU A 47 -11.23 -1.99 -3.20
CA LEU A 47 -10.79 -3.14 -3.99
C LEU A 47 -11.94 -4.12 -4.28
N GLU A 48 -12.87 -4.31 -3.34
CA GLU A 48 -14.07 -5.13 -3.52
C GLU A 48 -15.04 -4.62 -4.61
N LYS A 49 -14.93 -3.34 -4.99
CA LYS A 49 -15.88 -2.66 -5.90
C LYS A 49 -15.21 -2.17 -7.19
N ILE A 50 -13.92 -2.44 -7.35
CA ILE A 50 -13.11 -1.81 -8.40
C ILE A 50 -13.51 -2.25 -9.81
N ASP A 51 -14.05 -3.47 -9.93
CA ASP A 51 -14.63 -4.03 -11.15
C ASP A 51 -15.82 -3.22 -11.70
N LYS A 52 -16.44 -2.37 -10.87
CA LYS A 52 -17.56 -1.49 -11.23
C LYS A 52 -17.12 -0.05 -11.53
N VAL A 53 -15.84 0.26 -11.40
CA VAL A 53 -15.29 1.59 -11.61
C VAL A 53 -14.75 1.70 -13.03
N GLU A 54 -15.22 2.68 -13.77
CA GLU A 54 -14.62 3.02 -15.07
C GLU A 54 -13.35 3.83 -14.84
N LEU A 55 -12.22 3.31 -15.33
CA LEU A 55 -10.89 3.86 -15.09
C LEU A 55 -10.24 4.28 -16.41
N SER A 56 -9.76 5.51 -16.46
CA SER A 56 -8.90 5.97 -17.55
C SER A 56 -7.45 5.58 -17.30
N GLU A 57 -6.63 5.57 -18.36
CA GLU A 57 -5.18 5.37 -18.21
C GLU A 57 -4.54 6.45 -17.32
N GLU A 58 -5.06 7.69 -17.34
CA GLU A 58 -4.55 8.77 -16.47
C GLU A 58 -4.79 8.44 -14.99
N ASP A 59 -5.96 7.90 -14.64
CA ASP A 59 -6.26 7.47 -13.28
C ASP A 59 -5.32 6.35 -12.83
N VAL A 60 -5.02 5.41 -13.74
CA VAL A 60 -4.07 4.32 -13.48
C VAL A 60 -2.68 4.86 -13.17
N VAL A 61 -2.16 5.74 -14.02
CA VAL A 61 -0.84 6.36 -13.83
C VAL A 61 -0.77 7.18 -12.54
N ARG A 62 -1.85 7.87 -12.19
CA ARG A 62 -1.94 8.63 -10.92
C ARG A 62 -1.85 7.71 -9.71
N ILE A 63 -2.58 6.59 -9.70
CA ILE A 63 -2.55 5.63 -8.60
C ILE A 63 -1.19 4.93 -8.52
N GLU A 64 -0.58 4.56 -9.65
CA GLU A 64 0.78 4.01 -9.69
C GLU A 64 1.80 4.98 -9.09
N SER A 65 1.72 6.26 -9.47
CA SER A 65 2.61 7.31 -8.95
C SER A 65 2.43 7.54 -7.46
N ALA A 66 1.17 7.59 -6.99
CA ALA A 66 0.86 7.72 -5.57
C ALA A 66 1.37 6.53 -4.77
N THR A 67 1.21 5.31 -5.30
CA THR A 67 1.72 4.07 -4.70
C THR A 67 3.24 4.11 -4.59
N ALA A 68 3.95 4.50 -5.66
CA ALA A 68 5.40 4.62 -5.64
C ALA A 68 5.90 5.66 -4.62
N ASN A 69 5.20 6.78 -4.48
CA ASN A 69 5.52 7.81 -3.49
C ASN A 69 5.29 7.32 -2.06
N PHE A 70 4.14 6.68 -1.80
CA PHE A 70 3.84 6.07 -0.51
C PHE A 70 4.94 5.07 -0.08
N LEU A 71 5.33 4.16 -0.97
CA LEU A 71 6.40 3.19 -0.71
C LEU A 71 7.73 3.86 -0.40
N ARG A 72 8.06 4.95 -1.08
CA ARG A 72 9.30 5.72 -0.85
C ARG A 72 9.29 6.37 0.53
N GLU A 73 8.18 6.96 0.93
CA GLU A 73 8.02 7.61 2.23
C GLU A 73 8.11 6.60 3.38
N LEU A 74 7.62 5.37 3.18
CA LEU A 74 7.69 4.29 4.17
C LEU A 74 9.09 3.70 4.39
N GLN A 75 10.04 3.89 3.47
CA GLN A 75 11.40 3.37 3.64
C GLN A 75 12.05 3.91 4.93
N GLY A 76 11.83 5.18 5.27
CA GLY A 76 12.37 5.77 6.50
C GLY A 76 11.80 5.12 7.78
N PRO A 77 10.47 5.14 7.99
CA PRO A 77 9.82 4.51 9.13
C PRO A 77 10.12 3.02 9.28
N LEU A 78 10.10 2.25 8.19
CA LEU A 78 10.35 0.80 8.23
C LEU A 78 11.81 0.46 8.57
N VAL A 79 12.78 1.23 8.09
CA VAL A 79 14.19 1.09 8.50
C VAL A 79 14.35 1.37 10.00
N ARG A 80 13.65 2.37 10.54
CA ARG A 80 13.66 2.65 11.99
C ARG A 80 13.09 1.47 12.78
N LEU A 81 11.98 0.88 12.35
CA LEU A 81 11.39 -0.31 12.98
C LEU A 81 12.36 -1.50 13.03
N GLY A 82 13.07 -1.77 11.93
CA GLY A 82 14.09 -2.83 11.87
C GLY A 82 15.33 -2.58 12.76
N SER A 83 15.62 -1.31 13.07
CA SER A 83 16.79 -0.94 13.88
C SER A 83 16.59 -1.08 15.41
N VAL A 84 15.35 -1.23 15.88
CA VAL A 84 15.04 -1.39 17.33
C VAL A 84 15.34 -2.81 17.85
N ALA A 85 15.58 -3.78 16.96
CA ALA A 85 15.96 -5.15 17.31
C ALA A 85 17.45 -5.31 17.66
N LYS A 86 17.95 -4.56 18.66
CA LYS A 86 19.14 -4.96 19.42
C LYS A 86 18.97 -4.66 20.92
N PRO A 87 18.24 -5.48 21.68
CA PRO A 87 18.40 -5.51 23.11
C PRO A 87 19.69 -6.28 23.46
N GLY A 88 20.65 -5.61 24.10
CA GLY A 88 21.64 -6.27 24.94
C GLY A 88 22.84 -6.94 24.24
N ARG A 89 23.91 -6.18 24.06
CA ARG A 89 25.24 -6.64 24.48
C ARG A 89 25.91 -5.53 25.29
N ARG A 90 25.46 -5.40 26.54
CA ARG A 90 26.31 -4.98 27.66
C ARG A 90 26.51 -6.23 28.54
N LEU A 91 27.62 -6.25 29.29
CA LEU A 91 28.24 -7.35 30.05
C LEU A 91 29.16 -8.20 29.12
N GLN A 92 30.48 -8.26 29.29
CA GLN A 92 31.39 -7.96 30.40
C GLN A 92 32.70 -7.34 29.89
#